data_AF-A0A8T4RKE8-F1
#
_entry.id   AF-A0A8T4RKE8-F1
#
_cell.length_a   1.000
_cell.length_b   1.000
_cell.length_c   1.000
_cell.angle_alpha   90.00
_cell.angle_beta   90.00
_cell.angle_gamma   90.00
#
_symmetry.space_group_name_H-M   'P 1'
#
loop_
_entity.id
_entity.type
_entity.pdbx_description
1 polymer ?
#
loop_
_entity_poly.entity_id
_entity_poly.type
_entity_poly.pdbx_seq_one_letter_code
_entity_poly.pdbx_strand_id
1 'polypeptide(L)'
;MKFHGSHDGQVTVTTYPMQSPFGLVFADASGKITEFKEKPVLDYWMNIGFMAVEKKALTYFEKEDTLMSFFDRLIRKGMLYEYKHRGKHITVNTEKEKADAEKQLDEFYTD
;
A
#
# COMPACT_ATOMS: atom_id res chain seq x y z
N MET A 1 5.25 12.88 -8.55
CA MET A 1 5.65 14.30 -8.41
C MET A 1 4.51 15.28 -8.58
N LYS A 2 3.71 15.25 -9.66
CA LYS A 2 2.57 16.19 -9.84
C LYS A 2 1.59 16.20 -8.65
N PHE A 3 1.18 15.03 -8.17
CA PHE A 3 0.29 14.92 -7.01
C PHE A 3 0.93 15.49 -5.72
N HIS A 4 2.17 15.12 -5.42
CA HIS A 4 2.89 15.64 -4.25
C HIS A 4 2.98 17.18 -4.24
N GLY A 5 3.21 17.80 -5.41
CA GLY A 5 3.22 19.25 -5.54
C GLY A 5 1.83 19.92 -5.59
N SER A 6 0.74 19.17 -5.48
CA SER A 6 -0.63 19.70 -5.50
C SER A 6 -1.23 19.94 -4.11
N HIS A 7 -0.48 19.63 -3.06
CA HIS A 7 -0.89 19.77 -1.66
C HIS A 7 0.27 20.29 -0.80
N ASP A 8 -0.02 20.83 0.38
CA ASP A 8 1.00 21.38 1.29
C ASP A 8 1.68 20.31 2.18
N GLY A 9 1.33 19.04 1.99
CA GLY A 9 1.94 17.92 2.70
C GLY A 9 3.39 17.69 2.33
N GLN A 10 4.23 17.49 3.35
CA GLN A 10 5.68 17.32 3.17
C GLN A 10 6.10 15.88 2.87
N VAL A 11 5.19 14.91 3.05
CA VAL A 11 5.41 13.52 2.68
C VAL A 11 4.19 12.97 1.98
N THR A 12 4.40 12.26 0.88
CA THR A 12 3.37 11.45 0.23
C THR A 12 3.81 10.00 0.19
N VAL A 13 2.96 9.10 0.70
CA VAL A 13 3.15 7.64 0.63
C VAL A 13 2.27 7.09 -0.47
N THR A 14 2.82 6.19 -1.27
CA THR A 14 2.05 5.48 -2.30
C THR A 14 1.38 4.27 -1.67
N THR A 15 0.09 4.13 -1.92
CA THR A 15 -0.69 2.98 -1.50
C THR A 15 -1.28 2.24 -2.69
N TYR A 16 -1.64 0.98 -2.45
CA TYR A 16 -2.23 0.09 -3.44
C TYR A 16 -3.42 -0.67 -2.83
N PRO A 17 -4.45 -1.06 -3.60
CA PRO A 17 -5.54 -1.88 -3.08
C PRO A 17 -5.02 -3.18 -2.48
N MET A 18 -5.42 -3.47 -1.25
CA MET A 18 -5.00 -4.68 -0.57
C MET A 18 -5.76 -5.89 -1.12
N GLN A 19 -5.04 -6.84 -1.71
CA GLN A 19 -5.57 -8.16 -1.97
C GLN A 19 -5.40 -9.03 -0.72
N SER A 20 -6.48 -9.67 -0.27
CA SER A 20 -6.37 -10.63 0.82
C SER A 20 -5.46 -11.80 0.41
N PRO A 21 -4.47 -12.18 1.23
CA PRO A 21 -3.67 -13.38 0.97
C PRO A 21 -4.49 -14.66 1.22
N PHE A 22 -5.64 -14.54 1.88
CA PHE A 22 -6.53 -15.64 2.26
C PHE A 22 -7.91 -15.53 1.60
N GLY A 23 -8.60 -16.66 1.48
CA GLY A 23 -10.03 -16.68 1.19
C GLY A 23 -10.85 -16.13 2.36
N LEU A 24 -11.88 -15.34 2.06
CA LEU A 24 -12.83 -14.82 3.03
C LEU A 24 -14.11 -15.65 3.03
N VAL A 25 -14.65 -15.90 4.22
CA VAL A 25 -15.91 -16.62 4.44
C VAL A 25 -16.91 -15.68 5.09
N PHE A 26 -18.11 -15.59 4.53
CA PHE A 26 -19.20 -14.79 5.06
C PHE A 26 -20.29 -15.72 5.55
N ALA A 27 -20.70 -15.58 6.81
CA ALA A 27 -21.75 -16.35 7.44
C ALA A 27 -22.82 -15.44 8.04
N ASP A 28 -24.06 -15.90 8.06
CA ASP A 28 -25.14 -15.21 8.77
C ASP A 28 -25.06 -15.45 10.29
N ALA A 29 -25.99 -14.85 11.04
CA ALA A 29 -26.01 -14.96 12.51
C ALA A 29 -26.26 -16.40 13.02
N SER A 30 -26.74 -17.31 12.18
CA SER A 30 -26.91 -18.74 12.53
C SER A 30 -25.63 -19.56 12.31
N GLY A 31 -24.61 -18.97 11.69
CA GLY A 31 -23.38 -19.65 11.29
C GLY A 31 -23.47 -20.35 9.93
N LYS A 32 -24.58 -20.18 9.19
CA LYS A 32 -24.70 -20.70 7.82
C LYS A 32 -23.83 -19.85 6.88
N ILE A 33 -22.95 -20.50 6.13
CA ILE A 33 -22.12 -19.84 5.13
C ILE A 33 -23.00 -19.36 3.97
N THR A 34 -22.81 -18.10 3.59
CA THR A 34 -23.54 -17.42 2.51
C THR A 34 -22.65 -17.15 1.31
N GLU A 35 -21.34 -16.97 1.52
CA GLU A 35 -20.40 -16.64 0.46
C GLU A 35 -18.97 -17.06 0.80
N PHE A 36 -18.22 -17.49 -0.22
CA PHE A 36 -16.77 -17.66 -0.19
C PHE A 36 -16.15 -16.74 -1.25
N LYS A 37 -15.15 -15.95 -0.87
CA LYS A 37 -14.36 -15.13 -1.80
C LYS A 37 -12.91 -15.56 -1.72
N GLU A 38 -12.36 -16.13 -2.78
CA GLU A 38 -10.93 -16.45 -2.83
C GLU A 38 -10.13 -15.17 -3.12
N LYS A 39 -9.19 -14.84 -2.22
CA LYS A 39 -8.26 -13.70 -2.34
C LYS A 39 -8.88 -12.41 -2.91
N PRO A 40 -10.01 -11.91 -2.36
CA PRO A 40 -10.65 -10.71 -2.87
C PRO A 40 -9.77 -9.49 -2.65
N VAL A 41 -9.96 -8.48 -3.49
CA VAL A 41 -9.50 -7.11 -3.21
C VAL A 41 -10.42 -6.51 -2.14
N LEU A 42 -9.83 -5.98 -1.08
CA LEU A 42 -10.53 -5.41 0.06
C LEU A 42 -10.64 -3.89 -0.07
N ASP A 43 -11.54 -3.27 0.68
CA ASP A 43 -11.62 -1.80 0.81
C ASP A 43 -10.57 -1.27 1.81
N TYR A 44 -9.34 -1.75 1.67
CA TYR A 44 -8.17 -1.33 2.42
C TYR A 44 -7.04 -1.01 1.45
N TRP A 45 -6.21 -0.06 1.84
CA TRP A 45 -5.07 0.42 1.05
C TRP A 45 -3.79 0.14 1.82
N MET A 46 -2.87 -0.59 1.20
CA MET A 46 -1.58 -0.94 1.80
C MET A 46 -0.47 -0.01 1.30
N ASN A 47 0.46 0.35 2.18
CA ASN A 47 1.69 1.05 1.80
C ASN A 47 2.56 0.12 0.94
N ILE A 48 3.02 0.62 -0.21
CA ILE A 48 3.87 -0.14 -1.15
C ILE A 48 5.32 0.38 -1.24
N GLY A 49 5.76 1.17 -0.26
CA GLY A 49 7.17 1.55 -0.05
C GLY A 49 7.65 2.74 -0.88
N PHE A 50 6.89 3.21 -1.86
CA PHE A 50 7.24 4.41 -2.64
C PHE A 50 6.79 5.68 -1.94
N MET A 51 7.72 6.59 -1.68
CA MET A 51 7.45 7.83 -0.97
C MET A 51 8.13 9.03 -1.64
N ALA A 52 7.43 10.17 -1.65
CA ALA A 52 8.04 11.48 -1.89
C ALA A 52 8.18 12.19 -0.55
N VAL A 53 9.39 12.61 -0.21
CA VAL A 53 9.73 13.19 1.09
C VAL A 53 10.47 14.50 0.87
N GLU A 54 9.91 15.61 1.35
CA GLU A 54 10.63 16.87 1.39
C GLU A 54 11.77 16.80 2.40
N LYS A 55 12.92 17.40 2.08
CA LYS A 55 14.08 17.45 3.00
C LYS A 55 13.71 18.04 4.38
N LYS A 56 12.78 19.00 4.43
CA LYS A 56 12.29 19.59 5.68
C LYS A 56 11.51 18.60 6.55
N ALA A 57 10.81 17.63 5.96
CA ALA A 57 10.12 16.60 6.73
C ALA A 57 11.11 15.75 7.56
N LEU A 58 12.33 15.54 7.05
CA LEU A 58 13.37 14.76 7.74
C LEU A 58 13.82 15.38 9.07
N THR A 59 13.55 16.67 9.33
CA THR A 59 13.85 17.26 10.65
C THR A 59 12.94 16.71 11.75
N TYR A 60 11.85 16.03 11.39
CA TYR A 60 10.97 15.32 12.33
C TYR A 60 11.36 13.85 12.52
N PHE A 61 12.47 13.40 11.91
CA PHE A 61 13.02 12.05 12.07
C PHE A 61 14.21 12.09 13.04
N GLU A 62 14.02 11.52 14.22
CA GLU A 62 14.97 11.40 15.31
C GLU A 62 15.75 10.07 15.22
N LYS A 63 16.87 9.98 15.94
CA LYS A 63 17.83 8.87 15.79
C LYS A 63 17.24 7.48 16.10
N GLU A 64 16.34 7.40 17.07
CA GLU A 64 15.73 6.14 17.54
C GLU A 64 14.36 5.88 16.91
N ASP A 65 13.99 6.65 15.87
CA ASP A 65 12.69 6.52 15.26
C ASP A 65 12.53 5.27 14.40
N THR A 66 11.31 4.74 14.48
CA THR A 66 10.78 3.86 13.46
C THR A 66 10.09 4.68 12.37
N LEU A 67 9.85 4.08 11.21
CA LEU A 67 9.02 4.72 10.19
C LEU A 67 7.60 5.04 10.72
N MET A 68 7.07 4.22 11.62
CA MET A 68 5.74 4.41 12.22
C MET A 68 5.71 5.63 13.15
N SER A 69 6.70 5.79 14.04
CA SER A 69 6.76 6.96 14.92
C SER A 69 6.96 8.27 14.13
N PHE A 70 7.72 8.21 13.04
CA PHE A 70 7.82 9.32 12.09
C PHE A 70 6.49 9.66 11.42
N PHE A 71 5.78 8.66 10.89
CA PHE A 71 4.47 8.86 10.27
C PHE A 71 3.44 9.39 11.25
N ASP A 72 3.38 8.87 12.47
CA ASP A 72 2.46 9.35 13.51
C ASP A 72 2.66 10.85 13.79
N ARG A 73 3.91 11.31 13.84
CA ARG A 73 4.19 12.75 14.00
C ARG A 73 3.76 13.58 12.80
N LEU A 74 3.98 13.10 11.57
CA LEU A 74 3.54 13.80 10.36
C LEU A 74 2.02 13.82 10.23
N ILE A 75 1.32 12.74 10.57
CA ILE A 75 -0.14 12.64 10.59
C ILE A 75 -0.72 13.68 11.55
N ARG A 76 -0.18 13.75 12.79
CA ARG A 76 -0.61 14.74 13.79
C ARG A 76 -0.41 16.19 13.34
N LYS A 77 0.51 16.42 12.39
CA LYS A 77 0.79 17.74 11.80
C LYS A 77 0.04 17.98 10.49
N GLY A 78 -0.73 17.02 9.98
CA GLY A 78 -1.40 17.12 8.68
C GLY A 78 -0.44 17.14 7.48
N MET A 79 0.77 16.59 7.64
CA MET A 79 1.86 16.67 6.65
C MET A 79 2.04 15.40 5.83
N LEU A 80 1.29 14.33 6.13
CA LEU A 80 1.38 13.03 5.45
C LEU A 80 0.15 12.81 4.56
N TYR A 81 0.39 12.58 3.27
CA TYR A 81 -0.65 12.35 2.27
C TYR A 81 -0.55 10.95 1.64
N GLU A 82 -1.68 10.43 1.20
CA GLU A 82 -1.79 9.19 0.46
C GLU A 82 -1.89 9.47 -1.04
N TYR A 83 -1.07 8.80 -1.84
CA TYR A 83 -1.27 8.68 -3.28
C TYR A 83 -1.71 7.25 -3.63
N LYS A 84 -2.97 7.12 -4.08
CA LYS A 84 -3.57 5.83 -4.46
C LYS A 84 -3.10 5.39 -5.84
N HIS A 85 -2.14 4.48 -5.90
CA HIS A 85 -1.69 3.86 -7.15
C HIS A 85 -2.74 2.88 -7.66
N ARG A 86 -3.09 3.00 -8.93
CA ARG A 86 -4.07 2.13 -9.62
C ARG A 86 -3.47 1.40 -10.82
N GLY A 87 -2.19 1.59 -11.11
CA GLY A 87 -1.48 0.83 -12.13
C GLY A 87 -1.08 -0.54 -11.61
N LYS A 88 -0.51 -1.40 -12.47
CA LYS A 88 0.01 -2.70 -12.02
C LYS A 88 1.03 -2.51 -10.88
N HIS A 89 0.98 -3.38 -9.88
CA HIS A 89 1.96 -3.45 -8.79
C HIS A 89 2.17 -4.93 -8.44
N ILE A 90 3.43 -5.34 -8.36
CA ILE A 90 3.84 -6.71 -8.12
C ILE A 90 4.70 -6.72 -6.86
N THR A 91 4.34 -7.58 -5.90
CA THR A 91 5.13 -7.84 -4.70
C THR A 91 5.69 -9.26 -4.77
N VAL A 92 6.91 -9.45 -4.25
CA VAL A 92 7.56 -10.76 -4.19
C VAL A 92 8.02 -11.02 -2.76
N ASN A 93 7.19 -11.72 -2.00
CA ASN A 93 7.46 -12.14 -0.62
C ASN A 93 7.65 -13.65 -0.50
N THR A 94 7.22 -14.41 -1.52
CA THR A 94 7.31 -15.88 -1.55
C THR A 94 7.85 -16.35 -2.91
N GLU A 95 8.39 -17.57 -2.96
CA GLU A 95 8.84 -18.18 -4.22
C GLU A 95 7.70 -18.33 -5.23
N LYS A 96 6.47 -18.54 -4.75
CA LYS A 96 5.28 -18.55 -5.61
C LYS A 96 5.03 -17.16 -6.23
N GLU A 97 5.08 -16.11 -5.41
CA GLU A 97 4.93 -14.73 -5.91
C GLU A 97 6.04 -14.35 -6.89
N LYS A 98 7.26 -14.87 -6.70
CA LYS A 98 8.37 -14.68 -7.65
C LYS A 98 8.05 -15.31 -9.01
N ALA A 99 7.60 -16.57 -9.04
CA ALA A 99 7.23 -17.24 -10.28
C ALA A 99 6.05 -16.52 -10.99
N ASP A 100 5.07 -16.06 -10.21
CA ASP A 100 3.95 -15.28 -10.72
C ASP A 100 4.42 -13.91 -11.28
N ALA A 101 5.41 -13.27 -10.63
CA ALA A 101 6.01 -12.02 -11.08
C ALA A 101 6.79 -12.18 -12.39
N GLU A 102 7.58 -13.25 -12.53
CA GLU A 102 8.32 -13.55 -13.77
C GLU A 102 7.37 -13.68 -14.96
N LYS A 103 6.25 -14.39 -14.79
CA LYS A 103 5.22 -14.48 -15.84
C LYS A 103 4.58 -13.12 -16.17
N GLN A 104 4.28 -12.31 -15.15
CA GLN A 104 3.67 -10.99 -15.34
C GLN A 104 4.64 -9.99 -15.99
N LEU A 105 5.95 -10.17 -15.83
CA LEU A 105 6.96 -9.34 -16.48
C LEU A 105 6.98 -9.55 -17.99
N ASP A 106 6.77 -10.77 -18.47
CA ASP A 106 6.69 -11.04 -19.92
C ASP A 106 5.53 -10.25 -20.57
N GLU A 107 4.38 -10.17 -19.89
CA GLU A 107 3.23 -9.34 -20.29
C GLU A 107 3.48 -7.83 -20.15
N PHE A 108 4.55 -7.42 -19.46
CA PHE A 108 4.89 -6.01 -19.22
C PHE A 108 5.76 -5.41 -20.34
N TYR A 109 6.51 -6.26 -21.06
CA TYR A 109 7.46 -5.85 -22.11
C TYR A 109 6.99 -6.19 -23.53
N THR A 110 5.81 -6.77 -23.69
CA THR A 110 5.23 -7.13 -24.99
C THR A 110 4.10 -6.21 -25.47
N ASP A 111 3.78 -5.16 -24.71
CA ASP A 111 2.86 -4.07 -25.10
C ASP A 111 3.62 -2.82 -25.57
#